data_AF-A0A6V8KMJ3-F1
#
_entry.id   AF-A0A6V8KMJ3-F1
#
_cell.length_a   1.000
_cell.length_b   1.000
_cell.length_c   1.000
_cell.angle_alpha   90.00
_cell.angle_beta   90.00
_cell.angle_gamma   90.00
#
_symmetry.space_group_name_H-M   'P 1'
#
loop_
_entity.id
_entity.type
_entity.pdbx_description
1 polymer ?
#
loop_
_entity_poly.entity_id
_entity_poly.type
_entity_poly.pdbx_seq_one_letter_code
_entity_poly.pdbx_strand_id
1 'polypeptide(L)'
;MTGTHEHTNPQLQPTPTGRADRHPPWCDRSRCTADPAREANGYRPDLGGEHRSAPVPLNLATGQWLPVRDGTAWLTEACAPWPGEPYLRVQVGDMHLSMPADNARRVLDALSTLLASATTASEVTP
;
A
#
# COMPACT_ATOMS: atom_id res chain seq x y z
N MET A 1 38.28 -36.75 -13.17
CA MET A 1 37.13 -36.65 -12.23
C MET A 1 37.60 -35.83 -11.05
N THR A 2 37.26 -34.54 -11.02
CA THR A 2 37.57 -33.63 -9.91
C THR A 2 36.42 -32.64 -9.83
N GLY A 3 35.42 -32.98 -9.03
CA GLY A 3 34.35 -32.07 -8.63
C GLY A 3 34.63 -31.62 -7.21
N THR A 4 35.02 -30.36 -7.06
CA THR A 4 35.14 -29.71 -5.75
C THR A 4 33.88 -28.91 -5.50
N HIS A 5 33.18 -29.27 -4.43
CA HIS A 5 31.92 -28.70 -3.99
C HIS A 5 32.03 -27.19 -3.77
N GLU A 6 31.18 -26.42 -4.48
CA GLU A 6 30.90 -25.04 -4.15
C GLU A 6 30.25 -24.98 -2.76
N HIS A 7 30.96 -24.36 -1.82
CA HIS A 7 30.40 -23.99 -0.52
C HIS A 7 29.37 -22.88 -0.76
N THR A 8 28.08 -23.25 -0.79
CA THR A 8 26.98 -22.29 -0.67
C THR A 8 27.06 -21.64 0.71
N ASN A 9 27.59 -20.42 0.75
CA ASN A 9 27.59 -19.59 1.94
C ASN A 9 26.14 -19.41 2.42
N PRO A 10 25.78 -19.72 3.69
CA PRO A 10 24.42 -19.48 4.18
C PRO A 10 24.12 -17.99 4.07
N GLN A 11 23.10 -17.68 3.27
CA GLN A 11 22.60 -16.32 3.09
C GLN A 11 22.20 -15.79 4.47
N LEU A 12 22.93 -14.78 4.95
CA LEU A 12 22.65 -14.10 6.22
C LEU A 12 21.18 -13.71 6.24
N GLN A 13 20.41 -14.29 7.17
CA GLN A 13 19.04 -13.85 7.41
C GLN A 13 19.08 -12.37 7.80
N PRO A 14 18.30 -11.49 7.15
CA PRO A 14 18.22 -10.10 7.57
C PRO A 14 17.75 -10.07 9.02
N THR A 15 18.53 -9.42 9.88
CA THR A 15 18.19 -9.19 11.28
C THR A 15 16.78 -8.58 11.33
N PRO A 16 15.84 -9.13 12.12
CA PRO A 16 14.50 -8.57 12.26
C PRO A 16 14.63 -7.13 12.77
N THR A 17 14.50 -6.17 11.86
CA THR A 17 14.25 -4.79 12.24
C THR A 17 12.85 -4.81 12.84
N GLY A 18 12.70 -4.55 14.14
CA GLY A 18 11.46 -4.72 14.93
C GLY A 18 10.23 -3.88 14.50
N ARG A 19 10.01 -3.71 13.20
CA ARG A 19 8.82 -3.12 12.58
C ARG A 19 7.64 -4.08 12.57
N ALA A 20 7.86 -5.39 12.48
CA ALA A 20 6.76 -6.36 12.47
C ALA A 20 5.85 -6.17 13.69
N ASP A 21 6.41 -5.96 14.89
CA ASP A 21 5.66 -5.76 16.13
C ASP A 21 4.96 -4.39 16.26
N ARG A 22 5.23 -3.45 15.35
CA ARG A 22 4.73 -2.08 15.46
C ARG A 22 3.58 -1.84 14.50
N HIS A 23 2.37 -1.74 15.05
CA HIS A 23 1.22 -1.28 14.27
C HIS A 23 1.39 0.19 13.85
N PRO A 24 1.23 0.50 12.55
CA PRO A 24 1.16 1.87 12.08
C PRO A 24 -0.04 2.62 12.70
N PRO A 25 0.05 3.94 12.90
CA PRO A 25 -1.02 4.73 13.52
C PRO A 25 -2.31 4.74 12.69
N TRP A 26 -2.23 4.48 11.38
CA TRP A 26 -3.37 4.39 10.46
C TRP A 26 -4.01 3.00 10.42
N CYS A 27 -3.42 2.00 11.10
CA CYS A 27 -3.89 0.61 11.05
C CYS A 27 -5.23 0.46 11.79
N ASP A 28 -6.24 0.02 11.07
CA ASP A 28 -7.52 -0.43 11.62
C ASP A 28 -7.36 -1.84 12.17
N ARG A 29 -7.52 -1.96 13.50
CA ARG A 29 -7.34 -3.23 14.22
C ARG A 29 -8.36 -4.29 13.81
N SER A 30 -9.56 -3.91 13.37
CA SER A 30 -10.60 -4.85 12.95
C SER A 30 -10.29 -5.53 11.61
N ARG A 31 -9.41 -4.92 10.79
CA ARG A 31 -9.02 -5.39 9.46
C ARG A 31 -7.57 -5.85 9.40
N CYS A 32 -6.81 -5.65 10.48
CA CYS A 32 -5.41 -6.03 10.56
C CYS A 32 -5.28 -7.55 10.57
N THR A 33 -4.44 -8.07 9.68
CA THR A 33 -4.09 -9.50 9.64
C THR A 33 -2.62 -9.74 9.98
N ALA A 34 -1.84 -8.67 10.17
CA ALA A 34 -0.44 -8.74 10.58
C ALA A 34 -0.28 -9.59 11.85
N ASP A 35 0.54 -10.64 11.75
CA ASP A 35 0.91 -11.52 12.85
C ASP A 35 2.44 -11.70 12.82
N PRO A 36 3.17 -10.87 13.57
CA PRO A 36 4.64 -10.89 13.60
C PRO A 36 5.22 -12.24 14.03
N ALA A 37 4.50 -12.97 14.89
CA ALA A 37 4.92 -14.27 15.39
C ALA A 37 4.95 -15.34 14.28
N ARG A 38 4.11 -15.19 13.25
CA ARG A 38 4.09 -16.10 12.08
C ARG A 38 5.24 -15.85 11.12
N GLU A 39 5.85 -14.67 11.18
CA GLU A 39 6.94 -14.23 10.30
C GLU A 39 8.34 -14.40 10.91
N ALA A 40 8.41 -14.90 12.16
CA ALA A 40 9.66 -15.11 12.89
C ALA A 40 10.66 -16.05 12.18
N ASN A 41 10.16 -16.91 11.28
CA ASN A 41 10.97 -17.85 10.49
C ASN A 41 11.14 -17.42 9.02
N GLY A 42 10.98 -16.12 8.73
CA GLY A 42 11.05 -15.56 7.39
C GLY A 42 9.68 -15.34 6.76
N TYR A 43 9.65 -14.50 5.72
CA TYR A 43 8.40 -14.07 5.10
C TYR A 43 7.67 -15.18 4.37
N ARG A 44 6.37 -15.30 4.62
CA ARG A 44 5.50 -16.27 3.93
C ARG A 44 4.32 -15.53 3.31
N PRO A 45 4.22 -15.42 1.98
CA PRO A 45 3.21 -14.58 1.31
C PRO A 45 1.75 -14.84 1.73
N ASP A 46 1.44 -16.08 2.12
CA ASP A 46 0.09 -16.50 2.50
C ASP A 46 -0.14 -16.53 4.02
N LEU A 47 0.88 -16.23 4.82
CA LEU A 47 0.84 -16.33 6.29
C LEU A 47 1.25 -15.02 6.99
N GLY A 48 2.07 -14.22 6.32
CA GLY A 48 2.47 -12.87 6.71
C GLY A 48 1.38 -11.90 6.35
N GLY A 49 0.42 -11.74 7.25
CA GLY A 49 -0.68 -10.82 7.05
C GLY A 49 -0.21 -9.37 6.88
N GLU A 50 -1.16 -8.47 6.67
CA GLU A 50 -0.88 -7.07 6.43
C GLU A 50 -1.61 -6.18 7.43
N HIS A 51 -0.97 -5.06 7.77
CA HIS A 51 -1.65 -3.92 8.37
C HIS A 51 -2.56 -3.33 7.31
N ARG A 52 -3.80 -2.99 7.70
CA ARG A 52 -4.80 -2.40 6.81
C ARG A 52 -5.42 -1.18 7.48
N SER A 53 -5.64 -0.10 6.74
CA SER A 53 -6.43 1.02 7.25
C SER A 53 -7.93 0.73 7.18
N ALA A 54 -8.71 1.60 7.82
CA ALA A 54 -10.14 1.68 7.55
C ALA A 54 -10.36 2.01 6.05
N PRO A 55 -11.42 1.48 5.43
CA PRO A 55 -11.76 1.81 4.05
C PRO A 55 -12.29 3.25 3.97
N VAL A 56 -11.87 3.97 2.94
CA VAL A 56 -12.40 5.28 2.56
C VAL A 56 -13.27 5.08 1.33
N PRO A 57 -14.59 5.32 1.40
CA PRO A 57 -15.45 5.23 0.22
C PRO A 57 -15.11 6.35 -0.76
N LEU A 58 -15.06 6.00 -2.05
CA LEU A 58 -14.89 6.94 -3.14
C LEU A 58 -16.21 7.09 -3.86
N ASN A 59 -16.79 8.29 -3.83
CA ASN A 59 -17.96 8.63 -4.62
C ASN A 59 -17.52 9.01 -6.03
N LEU A 60 -17.78 8.12 -7.00
CA LEU A 60 -17.45 8.32 -8.41
C LEU A 60 -18.69 8.68 -9.22
N ALA A 61 -19.83 8.95 -8.57
CA ALA A 61 -21.08 9.27 -9.24
C ALA A 61 -20.98 10.54 -10.09
N THR A 62 -20.13 11.49 -9.70
CA THR A 62 -19.87 12.74 -10.43
C THR A 62 -19.06 12.52 -11.71
N GLY A 63 -18.35 11.40 -11.83
CA GLY A 63 -17.63 11.01 -13.05
C GLY A 63 -18.60 10.45 -14.09
N GLN A 64 -19.25 11.32 -14.87
CA GLN A 64 -20.27 10.90 -15.86
C GLN A 64 -19.75 9.85 -16.87
N TRP A 65 -18.45 9.85 -17.15
CA TRP A 65 -17.75 8.96 -18.07
C TRP A 65 -17.34 7.59 -17.47
N LEU A 66 -17.51 7.38 -16.15
CA LEU A 66 -17.18 6.11 -15.51
C LEU A 66 -18.36 5.13 -15.55
N PRO A 67 -18.12 3.84 -15.90
CA PRO A 67 -19.16 2.82 -15.88
C PRO A 67 -19.54 2.39 -14.46
N VAL A 68 -18.65 2.60 -13.48
CA VAL A 68 -18.84 2.24 -12.07
C VAL A 68 -18.91 3.52 -11.23
N ARG A 69 -19.83 3.54 -10.27
CA ARG A 69 -20.21 4.74 -9.50
C ARG A 69 -19.62 4.80 -8.09
N ASP A 70 -19.12 3.67 -7.59
CA ASP A 70 -18.57 3.54 -6.25
C ASP A 70 -17.19 2.90 -6.29
N GLY A 71 -16.31 3.36 -5.40
CA GLY A 71 -15.01 2.78 -5.17
C GLY A 71 -14.65 2.76 -3.69
N THR A 72 -13.54 2.14 -3.36
CA THR A 72 -13.00 2.14 -2.00
C THR A 72 -11.48 2.22 -2.05
N ALA A 73 -10.90 3.08 -1.21
CA ALA A 73 -9.47 3.18 -1.03
C ALA A 73 -9.06 2.78 0.39
N TRP A 74 -7.89 2.18 0.55
CA TRP A 74 -7.31 1.88 1.87
C TRP A 74 -5.80 1.73 1.77
N LEU A 75 -5.10 1.86 2.90
CA LEU A 75 -3.68 1.59 3.01
C LEU A 75 -3.42 0.14 3.40
N THR A 76 -2.36 -0.43 2.87
CA THR A 76 -1.82 -1.73 3.28
C THR A 76 -0.31 -1.66 3.50
N GLU A 77 0.21 -2.35 4.51
CA GLU A 77 1.65 -2.56 4.71
C GLU A 77 1.86 -4.03 5.10
N ALA A 78 2.76 -4.73 4.40
CA ALA A 78 3.06 -6.12 4.71
C ALA A 78 3.71 -6.22 6.11
N CYS A 79 3.29 -7.20 6.91
CA CYS A 79 4.00 -7.57 8.12
C CYS A 79 5.23 -8.38 7.69
N ALA A 80 6.36 -7.70 7.52
CA ALA A 80 7.62 -8.33 7.14
C ALA A 80 8.72 -7.96 8.16
N PRO A 81 9.73 -8.83 8.36
CA PRO A 81 10.83 -8.54 9.27
C PRO A 81 11.81 -7.46 8.74
N TRP A 82 11.72 -7.13 7.45
CA TRP A 82 12.46 -6.04 6.80
C TRP A 82 11.59 -4.78 6.64
N PRO A 83 12.19 -3.61 6.36
CA PRO A 83 11.42 -2.40 6.10
C PRO A 83 10.44 -2.55 4.92
N GLY A 84 9.15 -2.46 5.22
CA GLY A 84 8.09 -2.33 4.23
C GLY A 84 7.74 -0.87 3.93
N GLU A 85 7.16 -0.64 2.76
CA GLU A 85 6.51 0.63 2.42
C GLU A 85 4.99 0.41 2.44
N PRO A 86 4.21 1.38 2.94
CA PRO A 86 2.77 1.35 2.81
C PRO A 86 2.37 1.55 1.34
N TYR A 87 1.31 0.85 0.92
CA TYR A 87 0.69 0.96 -0.39
C TYR A 87 -0.70 1.55 -0.25
N LEU A 88 -1.07 2.44 -1.16
CA LEU A 88 -2.47 2.78 -1.43
C LEU A 88 -3.06 1.70 -2.33
N ARG A 89 -4.16 1.11 -1.87
CA ARG A 89 -5.01 0.23 -2.67
C ARG A 89 -6.31 0.94 -2.99
N VAL A 90 -6.76 0.81 -4.23
CA VAL A 90 -8.05 1.33 -4.70
C VAL A 90 -8.76 0.21 -5.44
N GLN A 91 -10.03 0.00 -5.10
CA GLN A 91 -10.93 -0.89 -5.80
C GLN A 91 -12.10 -0.10 -6.39
N VAL A 92 -12.40 -0.34 -7.66
CA VAL A 92 -13.55 0.23 -8.38
C VAL A 92 -14.17 -0.88 -9.22
N GLY A 93 -15.31 -1.42 -8.77
CA GLY A 93 -15.87 -2.65 -9.33
C GLY A 93 -14.88 -3.82 -9.21
N ASP A 94 -14.57 -4.46 -10.33
CA ASP A 94 -13.59 -5.55 -10.41
C ASP A 94 -12.15 -5.06 -10.64
N MET A 95 -11.95 -3.75 -10.81
CA MET A 95 -10.62 -3.18 -11.03
C MET A 95 -9.93 -2.93 -9.69
N HIS A 96 -8.68 -3.37 -9.60
CA HIS A 96 -7.82 -3.13 -8.45
C HIS A 96 -6.55 -2.40 -8.89
N LEU A 97 -6.25 -1.30 -8.21
CA LEU A 97 -5.01 -0.56 -8.34
C LEU A 97 -4.24 -0.65 -7.03
N SER A 98 -2.94 -0.90 -7.12
CA SER A 98 -2.03 -0.84 -5.97
C SER A 98 -0.83 0.01 -6.35
N MET A 99 -0.44 0.93 -5.47
CA MET A 99 0.75 1.77 -5.66
C MET A 99 1.40 2.12 -4.32
N PRO A 100 2.74 2.30 -4.27
CA PRO A 100 3.39 2.83 -3.07
C PRO A 100 2.77 4.16 -2.64
N ALA A 101 2.53 4.35 -1.35
CA ALA A 101 1.81 5.51 -0.82
C ALA A 101 2.51 6.83 -1.15
N ASP A 102 3.85 6.84 -1.19
CA ASP A 102 4.61 8.04 -1.60
C ASP A 102 4.39 8.41 -3.07
N ASN A 103 4.27 7.42 -3.96
CA ASN A 103 3.94 7.67 -5.35
C ASN A 103 2.50 8.16 -5.49
N ALA A 104 1.56 7.56 -4.75
CA ALA A 104 0.18 8.00 -4.71
C ALA A 104 0.05 9.45 -4.28
N ARG A 105 0.75 9.84 -3.21
CA ARG A 105 0.77 11.22 -2.70
C ARG A 105 1.21 12.21 -3.76
N ARG A 106 2.31 11.93 -4.48
CA ARG A 106 2.80 12.81 -5.56
C ARG A 106 1.77 12.99 -6.67
N VAL A 107 1.07 11.92 -7.08
CA VAL A 107 0.02 11.99 -8.10
C VAL A 107 -1.16 12.84 -7.59
N LEU A 108 -1.61 12.59 -6.36
CA LEU A 108 -2.73 13.33 -5.77
C LEU A 108 -2.40 14.82 -5.58
N ASP A 109 -1.19 15.16 -5.14
CA ASP A 109 -0.71 16.54 -5.00
C ASP A 109 -0.69 17.26 -6.36
N ALA A 110 -0.21 16.59 -7.42
CA ALA A 110 -0.22 17.13 -8.77
C ALA A 110 -1.64 17.38 -9.30
N LEU A 111 -2.56 16.43 -9.07
CA LEU A 111 -3.97 16.60 -9.44
C LEU A 111 -4.65 17.73 -8.65
N SER A 112 -4.37 17.84 -7.34
CA SER A 112 -4.88 18.92 -6.51
C SER A 112 -4.39 20.29 -7.02
N THR A 113 -3.12 20.38 -7.41
CA THR A 113 -2.54 21.60 -7.99
C THR A 113 -3.21 21.96 -9.31
N LEU A 114 -3.41 20.97 -10.19
CA LEU A 114 -4.11 21.16 -11.46
C LEU A 114 -5.55 21.67 -11.25
N LEU A 115 -6.30 21.05 -10.34
CA LEU A 115 -7.67 21.47 -10.02
C LEU A 115 -7.71 22.89 -9.46
N ALA A 116 -6.80 23.24 -8.55
CA ALA A 116 -6.71 24.60 -8.01
C ALA A 116 -6.45 25.65 -9.09
N SER A 117 -5.68 25.32 -10.14
CA SER A 117 -5.44 26.23 -11.27
C SER A 117 -6.67 26.49 -12.15
N ALA A 118 -7.61 25.55 -12.21
CA ALA A 118 -8.86 25.74 -12.94
C ALA A 118 -9.84 26.66 -12.19
N THR A 119 -9.81 26.62 -10.85
CA THR A 119 -10.68 27.47 -10.01
C THR A 119 -10.29 28.94 -10.10
N THR A 120 -9.00 29.25 -10.14
CA THR A 120 -8.51 30.64 -10.28
C THR A 120 -8.80 31.26 -11.65
N ALA A 121 -8.93 30.44 -12.70
CA ALA A 121 -9.29 30.91 -14.04
C ALA A 121 -10.78 31.34 -14.16
N SER A 122 -11.66 30.77 -13.34
CA SER A 122 -13.10 31.06 -13.39
C SER A 122 -13.48 32.40 -12.75
N GLU A 123 -12.63 32.99 -11.90
CA GLU A 123 -12.87 34.31 -11.30
C GLU A 123 -12.44 35.49 -12.20
N VAL A 124 -11.75 35.25 -13.32
CA VAL A 124 -11.22 36.29 -14.22
C VAL A 124 -12.01 36.35 -15.53
N THR A 125 -13.34 36.26 -15.47
CA THR A 125 -14.21 36.59 -16.60
C THR A 125 -15.24 37.63 -16.14
N PRO A 126 -15.07 38.94 -16.47
CA PRO A 126 -16.04 39.99 -16.17
C PRO A 126 -17.33 39.88 -17.00
#